data_AF-A0A897NAY6-F1
#
_entry.id   AF-A0A897NAY6-F1
#
_cell.length_a   1.000
_cell.length_b   1.000
_cell.length_c   1.000
_cell.angle_alpha   90.00
_cell.angle_beta   90.00
_cell.angle_gamma   90.00
#
_symmetry.space_group_name_H-M   'P 1'
#
loop_
_entity.id
_entity.type
_entity.pdbx_description
1 polymer ?
#
loop_
_entity_poly.entity_id
_entity_poly.type
_entity_poly.pdbx_seq_one_letter_code
_entity_poly.pdbx_strand_id
1 'polypeptide(L)' 'MESLEKDTTLFIHAGKDYYGELLPLLEQTDAEVRIPTEGLGLGEKMAWYNDRI' A
#
# COMPACT_ATOMS: atom_id res chain seq x y z
N MET A 1 -12.89 -7.19 -16.63
CA MET A 1 -11.95 -6.53 -15.71
C MET A 1 -12.39 -6.95 -14.32
N GLU A 2 -11.59 -7.74 -13.63
CA GLU A 2 -11.94 -8.31 -12.32
C GLU A 2 -12.01 -7.18 -11.29
N SER A 3 -13.12 -7.06 -10.57
CA SER A 3 -13.28 -6.07 -9.50
C SER A 3 -12.41 -6.48 -8.33
N LEU A 4 -11.76 -5.53 -7.66
CA LEU A 4 -11.22 -5.80 -6.32
C LEU A 4 -12.41 -6.17 -5.43
N GLU A 5 -12.34 -7.34 -4.79
CA GLU A 5 -13.43 -7.82 -3.95
C GLU A 5 -13.54 -7.00 -2.68
N LYS A 6 -14.77 -6.91 -2.16
CA LYS A 6 -15.04 -6.39 -0.83
C LYS A 6 -14.20 -7.18 0.19
N ASP A 7 -13.54 -6.50 1.11
CA ASP A 7 -12.55 -7.03 2.09
C ASP A 7 -11.14 -7.31 1.56
N THR A 8 -10.76 -6.81 0.37
CA THR A 8 -9.36 -6.84 -0.07
C THR A 8 -8.57 -5.68 0.54
N THR A 9 -7.47 -5.97 1.27
CA THR A 9 -6.50 -4.97 1.69
C THR A 9 -5.30 -4.93 0.72
N LEU A 10 -5.08 -3.77 0.09
CA LEU A 10 -3.94 -3.52 -0.78
C LEU A 10 -2.80 -2.87 0.00
N PHE A 11 -1.66 -3.58 0.11
CA PHE A 11 -0.44 -3.03 0.68
C PHE A 11 0.46 -2.48 -0.44
N ILE A 12 0.70 -1.17 -0.44
CA ILE A 12 1.54 -0.52 -1.43
C ILE A 12 2.93 -0.25 -0.84
N HIS A 13 3.94 -0.84 -1.46
CA HIS A 13 5.36 -0.69 -1.09
C HIS A 13 6.14 0.23 -2.05
N ALA A 14 5.43 0.90 -2.96
CA ALA A 14 6.01 1.83 -3.92
C ALA A 14 6.22 3.24 -3.32
N GLY A 15 7.03 4.05 -3.99
CA GLY A 15 7.26 5.46 -3.62
C GLY A 15 6.07 6.38 -3.90
N LYS A 16 6.11 7.60 -3.35
CA LYS A 16 5.03 8.60 -3.44
C LYS A 16 4.64 8.97 -4.86
N ASP A 17 5.62 9.08 -5.74
CA ASP A 17 5.38 9.39 -7.15
C ASP A 17 4.53 8.32 -7.84
N TYR A 18 4.54 7.09 -7.33
CA TYR A 18 3.72 6.00 -7.84
C TYR A 18 2.35 5.95 -7.16
N TYR A 19 2.32 5.85 -5.82
CA TYR A 19 1.04 5.70 -5.14
C TYR A 19 0.16 6.94 -5.23
N GLY A 20 0.76 8.12 -5.45
CA GLY A 20 0.00 9.36 -5.70
C GLY A 20 -0.87 9.29 -6.95
N GLU A 21 -0.38 8.63 -8.01
CA GLU A 21 -1.15 8.40 -9.25
C GLU A 21 -2.13 7.22 -9.12
N LEU A 22 -1.80 6.24 -8.28
CA LEU A 22 -2.61 5.04 -8.10
C LEU A 22 -3.82 5.27 -7.17
N LEU A 23 -3.68 6.05 -6.10
CA LEU A 23 -4.74 6.27 -5.11
C LEU A 23 -6.06 6.78 -5.73
N PRO A 24 -6.08 7.78 -6.63
CA PRO A 24 -7.32 8.23 -7.29
C PRO A 24 -8.04 7.14 -8.09
N LEU A 25 -7.31 6.16 -8.61
CA LEU A 25 -7.89 5.04 -9.36
C LEU A 25 -8.55 4.02 -8.43
N LEU A 26 -8.06 3.93 -7.18
CA LEU A 26 -8.56 3.01 -6.17
C LEU A 26 -9.77 3.56 -5.41
N GLU A 27 -10.05 4.88 -5.46
CA GLU A 27 -11.24 5.50 -4.86
C GLU A 27 -12.57 4.91 -5.39
N GLN A 28 -12.53 4.30 -6.58
CA GLN A 28 -13.69 3.64 -7.18
C GLN A 28 -13.89 2.20 -6.70
N THR A 29 -13.05 1.72 -5.78
CA THR A 29 -13.04 0.34 -5.29
C THR A 29 -13.30 0.30 -3.79
N ASP A 30 -13.89 -0.80 -3.31
CA ASP A 30 -14.11 -1.04 -1.88
C ASP A 30 -12.84 -1.55 -1.16
N ALA A 31 -11.68 -1.48 -1.80
CA ALA A 31 -10.43 -2.00 -1.25
C ALA A 31 -9.84 -1.06 -0.20
N GLU A 32 -9.34 -1.62 0.89
CA GLU A 32 -8.61 -0.87 1.90
C GLU A 32 -7.15 -0.70 1.46
N VAL A 33 -6.64 0.53 1.41
CA VAL A 33 -5.26 0.80 1.00
C VAL A 33 -4.39 1.10 2.22
N ARG A 34 -3.23 0.44 2.30
CA ARG A 34 -2.21 0.66 3.34
C ARG A 34 -0.84 0.91 2.70
N ILE A 35 -0.14 1.94 3.18
CA ILE A 35 1.23 2.27 2.76
C ILE A 35 2.15 2.12 3.98
N PRO A 36 2.54 0.89 4.34
CA PRO A 36 3.09 0.58 5.66
C PRO A 36 4.48 1.20 5.91
N THR A 37 5.19 1.57 4.85
CA THR A 37 6.54 2.13 4.93
C THR A 37 6.61 3.64 4.67
N GLU A 38 5.45 4.31 4.55
CA GLU A 38 5.44 5.76 4.39
C GLU A 38 6.04 6.44 5.63
N GLY A 39 6.88 7.45 5.43
CA GLY A 39 7.53 8.20 6.51
C GLY A 39 8.63 7.46 7.27
N LEU A 40 8.77 6.15 7.12
CA LEU A 40 9.81 5.37 7.80
C LEU A 40 11.21 5.66 7.23
N GLY A 41 12.20 5.76 8.12
CA GLY A 41 13.61 5.72 7.76
C GLY A 41 14.05 4.33 7.28
N LEU A 42 15.25 4.23 6.70
CA LEU A 42 15.74 2.96 6.12
C LEU A 42 15.76 1.80 7.14
N GLY A 43 16.25 2.05 8.36
CA GLY A 43 16.29 1.04 9.42
C GLY A 43 14.90 0.59 9.87
N GLU A 44 13.95 1.51 9.99
CA GLU A 44 12.56 1.21 10.38
C GLU A 44 11.85 0.41 9.29
N LYS A 45 12.09 0.73 8.00
CA LYS A 45 11.58 -0.08 6.89
C LYS A 45 12.11 -1.52 6.93
N MET A 46 13.41 -1.70 7.20
CA MET A 46 14.01 -3.04 7.29
C MET A 46 13.44 -3.82 8.47
N ALA A 47 13.28 -3.18 9.64
CA ALA A 47 12.63 -3.79 10.79
C ALA A 47 11.19 -4.22 10.48
N TRP A 48 10.41 -3.36 9.83
CA TRP A 48 9.04 -3.69 9.43
C TRP A 48 8.94 -4.92 8.53
N TYR A 49 9.86 -5.08 7.57
CA TYR A 49 9.90 -6.27 6.72
C TYR A 49 10.31 -7.52 7.50
N ASN A 50 11.30 -7.41 8.40
CA ASN A 50 11.79 -8.55 9.18
C ASN A 50 10.74 -9.11 10.15
N ASP A 51 9.89 -8.27 10.75
CA ASP A 51 8.83 -8.71 11.68
C ASP A 51 7.69 -9.49 11.00
N ARG A 52 7.70 -9.57 9.66
CA ARG A 52 6.62 -10.12 8.83
C ARG A 52 7.09 -11.23 7.89
N ILE A 53 8.33 -11.69 8.05
CA ILE A 53 8.92 -12.85 7.34
C ILE A 53 8.93 -14.06 8.28
#